data_AF-A0A1V5PML9-F1
#
_entry.id   AF-A0A1V5PML9-F1
#
_cell.length_a   1.000
_cell.length_b   1.000
_cell.length_c   1.000
_cell.angle_alpha   90.00
_cell.angle_beta   90.00
_cell.angle_gamma   90.00
#
_symmetry.space_group_name_H-M   'P 1'
#
loop_
_entity.id
_entity.type
_entity.pdbx_description
1 polymer ?
#
loop_
_entity_poly.entity_id
_entity_poly.type
_entity_poly.pdbx_seq_one_letter_code
_entity_poly.pdbx_strand_id
1 'polypeptide(L)'
;MEMIYIAKYLRAIFLLFSLYVILASVAKADYIPGIITVQDTRDHIIGYITTNGEVMDENYNLIGYIRENGSIEGSNSASIGYFDGRNFQDDKFNIIGYFAGNRLANINFYTLGYIGDGRIEGQNYLTVGYFNGNTGGNDWVIAAFCLYYTDMFHHSKIQKEPLK
;
A
#
# COMPACT_ATOMS: atom_id res chain seq x y z
N MET A 1 -35.47 51.67 -1.68
CA MET A 1 -35.28 50.65 -0.63
C MET A 1 -35.01 49.26 -1.22
N GLU A 2 -35.73 48.85 -2.27
CA GLU A 2 -35.59 47.52 -2.89
C GLU A 2 -34.23 47.22 -3.55
N MET A 3 -33.65 48.18 -4.27
CA MET A 3 -32.35 48.01 -4.94
C MET A 3 -31.19 47.65 -3.98
N ILE A 4 -31.22 48.15 -2.75
CA ILE A 4 -30.22 47.86 -1.72
C ILE A 4 -30.38 46.43 -1.18
N TYR A 5 -31.63 45.95 -1.10
CA TYR A 5 -31.94 44.59 -0.69
C TYR A 5 -31.38 43.60 -1.72
N ILE A 6 -31.71 43.80 -3.01
CA ILE A 6 -31.24 42.94 -4.11
C ILE A 6 -29.70 42.86 -4.14
N ALA A 7 -29.00 43.98 -3.97
CA ALA A 7 -27.53 44.01 -3.96
C ALA A 7 -26.92 43.23 -2.78
N LYS A 8 -27.56 43.24 -1.60
CA LYS A 8 -27.12 42.44 -0.45
C LYS A 8 -27.30 40.93 -0.68
N TYR A 9 -28.42 40.53 -1.27
CA TYR A 9 -28.67 39.12 -1.58
C TYR A 9 -27.71 38.61 -2.65
N LEU A 10 -27.44 39.40 -3.68
CA LEU A 10 -26.48 39.02 -4.73
C LEU A 10 -25.06 38.83 -4.18
N ARG A 11 -24.63 39.72 -3.26
CA ARG A 11 -23.34 39.57 -2.55
C ARG A 11 -23.31 38.33 -1.67
N ALA A 12 -24.39 38.04 -0.94
CA ALA A 12 -24.47 36.85 -0.10
C ALA A 12 -24.42 35.55 -0.92
N ILE A 13 -25.13 35.50 -2.06
CA ILE A 13 -25.10 34.35 -2.98
C ILE A 13 -23.69 34.15 -3.56
N PHE A 14 -23.02 35.22 -3.97
CA PHE A 14 -21.65 35.14 -4.48
C PHE A 14 -20.66 34.63 -3.43
N LEU A 15 -20.79 35.09 -2.18
CA LEU A 15 -19.97 34.62 -1.08
C LEU A 15 -20.21 33.14 -0.77
N LEU A 16 -21.47 32.68 -0.75
CA LEU A 16 -21.81 31.27 -0.54
C LEU A 16 -21.30 30.38 -1.68
N PHE A 17 -21.37 30.85 -2.93
CA PHE A 17 -20.80 30.14 -4.08
C PHE A 17 -19.27 30.07 -3.99
N SER A 18 -18.60 31.17 -3.65
CA SER A 18 -17.15 31.17 -3.46
C SER A 18 -16.71 30.25 -2.32
N LEU A 19 -17.47 30.22 -1.21
CA LEU A 19 -17.20 29.35 -0.07
C LEU A 19 -17.39 27.87 -0.45
N TYR A 20 -18.42 27.56 -1.23
CA TYR A 20 -18.64 26.21 -1.76
C TYR A 20 -17.50 25.75 -2.69
N VAL A 21 -17.05 26.62 -3.60
CA VAL A 21 -15.90 26.34 -4.49
C VAL A 21 -14.62 26.12 -3.69
N ILE A 22 -14.37 26.93 -2.66
CA ILE A 22 -13.22 26.76 -1.76
C ILE A 22 -13.33 25.43 -1.00
N LEU A 23 -14.46 25.14 -0.35
CA LEU A 23 -14.68 23.87 0.36
C LEU A 23 -14.49 22.63 -0.54
N ALA A 24 -14.97 22.68 -1.79
CA ALA A 24 -14.78 21.62 -2.76
C ALA A 24 -13.31 21.44 -3.21
N SER A 25 -12.51 22.52 -3.18
CA SER A 25 -11.08 22.48 -3.49
C SER A 25 -10.23 21.92 -2.34
N VAL A 26 -10.52 22.25 -1.08
CA VAL A 26 -9.74 21.76 0.08
C VAL A 26 -9.91 20.25 0.29
N ALA A 27 -11.08 19.68 -0.03
CA ALA A 27 -11.32 18.24 0.05
C ALA A 27 -10.46 17.40 -0.91
N LYS A 28 -9.76 18.02 -1.88
CA LYS A 28 -8.92 17.34 -2.87
C LYS A 28 -7.41 17.46 -2.63
N ALA A 29 -6.98 18.19 -1.59
CA ALA A 29 -5.58 18.59 -1.46
C ALA A 29 -4.63 17.54 -0.82
N ASP A 30 -5.14 16.45 -0.23
CA ASP A 30 -4.32 15.45 0.47
C ASP A 30 -4.33 14.05 -0.18
N TYR A 31 -4.91 13.90 -1.37
CA TYR A 31 -4.94 12.63 -2.10
C TYR A 31 -3.85 12.62 -3.15
N ILE A 32 -2.70 11.98 -2.89
CA ILE A 32 -1.77 11.56 -3.95
C ILE A 32 -2.41 10.32 -4.58
N PRO A 33 -3.09 10.42 -5.74
CA PRO A 33 -3.74 9.28 -6.35
C PRO A 33 -2.67 8.27 -6.73
N GLY A 34 -2.68 7.11 -6.09
CA GLY A 34 -1.92 5.96 -6.57
C GLY A 34 -0.58 5.69 -5.91
N ILE A 35 -0.38 6.09 -4.66
CA ILE A 35 0.69 5.54 -3.82
C ILE A 35 0.05 4.82 -2.63
N ILE A 36 0.56 3.64 -2.32
CA ILE A 36 0.31 2.92 -1.09
C ILE A 36 1.51 3.15 -0.18
N THR A 37 1.27 3.70 1.01
CA THR A 37 2.29 3.90 2.04
C THR A 37 2.23 2.75 3.04
N VAL A 38 3.37 2.17 3.39
CA VAL A 38 3.47 1.14 4.43
C VAL A 38 4.30 1.69 5.58
N GLN A 39 3.82 1.52 6.82
CA GLN A 39 4.45 2.06 8.03
C GLN A 39 4.39 1.08 9.20
N ASP A 40 5.29 1.26 10.17
CA ASP A 40 5.27 0.52 11.43
C ASP A 40 4.19 1.07 12.39
N THR A 41 4.09 0.47 13.59
CA THR A 41 3.13 0.89 14.63
C THR A 41 3.45 2.22 15.32
N ARG A 42 4.60 2.83 15.00
CA ARG A 42 5.06 4.13 15.52
C ARG A 42 5.05 5.19 14.43
N ASP A 43 4.31 4.95 13.35
CA ASP A 43 4.19 5.83 12.17
C ASP A 43 5.51 6.06 11.43
N HIS A 44 6.53 5.21 11.63
CA HIS A 44 7.71 5.26 10.78
C HIS A 44 7.41 4.61 9.44
N ILE A 45 7.67 5.34 8.35
CA ILE A 45 7.52 4.81 7.01
C ILE A 45 8.54 3.69 6.76
N ILE A 46 8.04 2.58 6.23
CA ILE A 46 8.84 1.43 5.79
C ILE A 46 9.07 1.51 4.28
N GLY A 47 8.08 2.00 3.54
CA GLY A 47 8.23 2.22 2.10
C GLY A 47 6.92 2.57 1.41
N TYR A 48 6.99 2.62 0.08
CA TYR A 48 5.90 3.02 -0.79
C TYR A 48 5.73 2.06 -1.95
N ILE A 49 4.51 1.93 -2.45
CA ILE A 49 4.18 1.16 -3.66
C ILE A 49 3.35 2.05 -4.57
N THR A 50 3.81 2.34 -5.79
CA THR A 50 3.06 3.15 -6.75
C THR A 50 2.04 2.29 -7.52
N THR A 51 1.04 2.91 -8.15
CA THR A 51 0.06 2.21 -9.01
C THR A 51 0.69 1.51 -10.22
N ASN A 52 1.88 1.96 -10.64
CA ASN A 52 2.63 1.30 -11.71
C ASN A 52 3.46 0.13 -11.20
N GLY A 53 3.37 -0.17 -9.90
CA GLY A 53 4.05 -1.27 -9.25
C GLY A 53 5.45 -0.94 -8.76
N GLU A 54 5.92 0.30 -8.80
CA GLU A 54 7.26 0.65 -8.27
C GLU A 54 7.26 0.53 -6.76
N VAL A 55 8.27 -0.11 -6.21
CA VAL A 55 8.49 -0.24 -4.78
C VAL A 55 9.66 0.64 -4.37
N MET A 56 9.42 1.52 -3.40
CA MET A 56 10.41 2.46 -2.90
C MET A 56 10.64 2.28 -1.41
N ASP A 57 11.87 2.56 -0.96
CA ASP A 57 12.19 2.65 0.47
C ASP A 57 11.63 3.94 1.10
N GLU A 58 11.88 4.15 2.39
CA GLU A 58 11.41 5.32 3.13
C GLU A 58 11.98 6.66 2.62
N ASN A 59 13.09 6.62 1.88
CA ASN A 59 13.78 7.76 1.29
C ASN A 59 13.42 7.97 -0.19
N TYR A 60 12.40 7.25 -0.70
CA TYR A 60 11.96 7.27 -2.09
C TYR A 60 12.99 6.71 -3.10
N ASN A 61 13.97 5.92 -2.66
CA ASN A 61 14.82 5.18 -3.58
C ASN A 61 14.06 3.97 -4.13
N LEU A 62 14.13 3.76 -5.44
CA LEU A 62 13.56 2.57 -6.08
C LEU A 62 14.32 1.31 -5.62
N ILE A 63 13.61 0.38 -5.00
CA ILE A 63 14.15 -0.91 -4.54
C ILE A 63 13.59 -2.10 -5.32
N GLY A 64 12.54 -1.91 -6.12
CA GLY A 64 12.03 -2.95 -7.01
C GLY A 64 10.67 -2.67 -7.61
N TYR A 65 10.02 -3.73 -8.10
CA TYR A 65 8.70 -3.65 -8.70
C TYR A 65 7.81 -4.84 -8.33
N ILE A 66 6.53 -4.58 -8.05
CA ILE A 66 5.45 -5.57 -7.95
C ILE A 66 4.51 -5.33 -9.12
N ARG A 67 4.55 -6.20 -10.12
CA ARG A 67 3.81 -6.05 -11.38
C ARG A 67 2.42 -6.66 -11.26
N GLU A 68 1.47 -6.11 -12.02
CA GLU A 68 0.08 -6.60 -12.09
C GLU A 68 -0.02 -8.07 -12.52
N ASN A 69 0.91 -8.55 -13.34
CA ASN A 69 0.97 -9.95 -13.78
C ASN A 69 1.54 -10.92 -12.71
N GLY A 70 1.85 -10.43 -11.52
CA GLY A 70 2.42 -11.20 -10.42
C GLY A 70 3.95 -11.23 -10.36
N SER A 71 4.67 -10.65 -11.33
CA SER A 71 6.14 -10.55 -11.31
C SER A 71 6.61 -9.66 -10.16
N ILE A 72 7.64 -10.11 -9.43
CA ILE A 72 8.26 -9.39 -8.33
C ILE A 72 9.75 -9.25 -8.65
N GLU A 73 10.21 -8.01 -8.77
CA GLU A 73 11.51 -7.68 -9.36
C GLU A 73 12.36 -6.82 -8.40
N GLY A 74 13.67 -7.00 -8.43
CA GLY A 74 14.61 -6.07 -7.81
C GLY A 74 14.69 -4.73 -8.56
N SER A 75 15.41 -3.76 -8.01
CA SER A 75 15.62 -2.44 -8.65
C SER A 75 16.29 -2.52 -10.02
N ASN A 76 17.08 -3.56 -10.27
CA ASN A 76 17.70 -3.88 -11.56
C ASN A 76 16.76 -4.61 -12.53
N SER A 77 15.46 -4.74 -12.20
CA SER A 77 14.45 -5.50 -12.96
C SER A 77 14.70 -7.01 -13.08
N ALA A 78 15.65 -7.57 -12.32
CA ALA A 78 15.78 -9.02 -12.21
C ALA A 78 14.63 -9.59 -11.38
N SER A 79 14.04 -10.71 -11.84
CA SER A 79 13.03 -11.42 -11.08
C SER A 79 13.62 -11.91 -9.76
N ILE A 80 12.95 -11.60 -8.65
CA ILE A 80 13.25 -12.12 -7.31
C ILE A 80 12.10 -12.99 -6.78
N GLY A 81 10.98 -13.03 -7.50
CA GLY A 81 9.86 -13.88 -7.16
C GLY A 81 8.64 -13.70 -8.06
N TYR A 82 7.61 -14.48 -7.77
CA TYR A 82 6.36 -14.47 -8.52
C TYR A 82 5.18 -14.78 -7.61
N PHE A 83 4.04 -14.14 -7.87
CA PHE A 83 2.75 -14.46 -7.28
C PHE A 83 1.78 -14.99 -8.34
N ASP A 84 1.34 -16.24 -8.20
CA ASP A 84 0.47 -16.91 -9.19
C ASP A 84 -1.03 -16.79 -8.89
N GLY A 85 -1.41 -15.88 -7.98
CA GLY A 85 -2.79 -15.73 -7.49
C GLY A 85 -3.07 -16.47 -6.19
N ARG A 86 -2.19 -17.40 -5.77
CA ARG A 86 -2.26 -18.05 -4.45
C ARG A 86 -0.91 -18.23 -3.79
N ASN A 87 0.12 -18.58 -4.56
CA ASN A 87 1.43 -18.95 -4.06
C ASN A 87 2.43 -17.83 -4.32
N PHE A 88 3.23 -17.52 -3.32
CA PHE A 88 4.45 -16.75 -3.47
C PHE A 88 5.61 -17.69 -3.76
N GLN A 89 6.41 -17.35 -4.77
CA GLN A 89 7.52 -18.16 -5.26
C GLN A 89 8.83 -17.36 -5.26
N ASP A 90 9.97 -18.01 -5.05
CA ASP A 90 11.28 -17.39 -5.27
C ASP A 90 11.63 -17.29 -6.77
N ASP A 91 12.83 -16.78 -7.07
CA ASP A 91 13.37 -16.64 -8.43
C ASP A 91 13.58 -17.98 -9.16
N LYS A 92 13.58 -19.09 -8.42
CA LYS A 92 13.72 -20.47 -8.90
C LYS A 92 12.36 -21.20 -8.95
N PHE A 93 11.26 -20.48 -8.79
CA PHE A 93 9.89 -21.01 -8.77
C PHE A 93 9.58 -21.97 -7.60
N ASN A 94 10.40 -21.98 -6.54
CA ASN A 94 10.03 -22.70 -5.32
C ASN A 94 8.99 -21.90 -4.56
N ILE A 95 7.95 -22.56 -4.08
CA ILE A 95 6.95 -21.92 -3.22
C ILE A 95 7.61 -21.54 -1.88
N ILE A 96 7.44 -20.29 -1.47
CA ILE A 96 7.92 -19.76 -0.19
C ILE A 96 6.78 -19.37 0.76
N GLY A 97 5.56 -19.24 0.23
CA GLY A 97 4.38 -18.94 1.02
C GLY A 97 3.08 -18.98 0.24
N TYR A 98 1.98 -18.79 0.96
CA TYR A 98 0.63 -18.80 0.42
C TYR A 98 -0.11 -17.56 0.89
N PHE A 99 -0.91 -16.97 0.01
CA PHE A 99 -1.82 -15.88 0.33
C PHE A 99 -3.23 -16.23 -0.10
N ALA A 100 -4.18 -16.18 0.83
CA ALA A 100 -5.58 -16.49 0.55
C ALA A 100 -6.51 -15.67 1.44
N GLY A 101 -7.45 -14.95 0.82
CA GLY A 101 -8.26 -13.94 1.51
C GLY A 101 -7.34 -12.84 2.02
N ASN A 102 -7.19 -12.74 3.34
CA ASN A 102 -6.26 -11.85 4.01
C ASN A 102 -5.08 -12.56 4.68
N ARG A 103 -5.01 -13.90 4.64
CA ARG A 103 -4.03 -14.68 5.40
C ARG A 103 -2.78 -14.95 4.58
N LEU A 104 -1.62 -14.57 5.12
CA LEU A 104 -0.31 -14.98 4.65
C LEU A 104 0.20 -16.17 5.48
N ALA A 105 0.66 -17.23 4.83
CA ALA A 105 1.20 -18.43 5.49
C ALA A 105 2.51 -18.90 4.83
N ASN A 106 3.33 -19.62 5.57
CA ASN A 106 4.53 -20.26 5.02
C ASN A 106 4.22 -21.61 4.34
N ILE A 107 5.24 -22.26 3.80
CA ILE A 107 5.14 -23.56 3.11
C ILE A 107 4.55 -24.69 3.95
N ASN A 108 4.66 -24.61 5.28
CA ASN A 108 4.09 -25.58 6.22
C ASN A 108 2.65 -25.20 6.64
N PHE A 109 2.03 -24.23 5.95
CA PHE A 109 0.71 -23.67 6.22
C PHE A 109 0.55 -22.95 7.56
N TYR A 110 1.64 -22.78 8.34
CA TYR A 110 1.63 -21.92 9.50
C TYR A 110 1.43 -20.47 9.05
N THR A 111 0.38 -19.84 9.58
CA THR A 111 0.12 -18.42 9.37
C THR A 111 1.36 -17.62 9.75
N LEU A 112 1.72 -16.62 8.95
CA LEU A 112 2.73 -15.61 9.29
C LEU A 112 2.05 -14.32 9.77
N GLY A 113 0.91 -13.99 9.15
CA GLY A 113 0.12 -12.83 9.51
C GLY A 113 -1.14 -12.70 8.68
N TYR A 114 -1.84 -11.59 8.91
CA TYR A 114 -3.04 -11.19 8.19
C TYR A 114 -2.85 -9.78 7.64
N ILE A 115 -3.35 -9.54 6.44
CA ILE A 115 -3.21 -8.28 5.74
C ILE A 115 -4.55 -7.92 5.12
N GLY A 116 -5.09 -6.78 5.53
CA GLY A 116 -6.37 -6.28 5.05
C GLY A 116 -6.82 -5.07 5.86
N ASP A 117 -7.80 -4.33 5.33
CA ASP A 117 -8.41 -3.18 6.01
C ASP A 117 -7.37 -2.14 6.53
N GLY A 118 -6.29 -1.95 5.77
CA GLY A 118 -5.20 -1.03 6.10
C GLY A 118 -4.26 -1.50 7.22
N ARG A 119 -4.36 -2.77 7.65
CA ARG A 119 -3.55 -3.35 8.73
C ARG A 119 -2.67 -4.48 8.24
N ILE A 120 -1.50 -4.59 8.87
CA ILE A 120 -0.60 -5.73 8.78
C ILE A 120 -0.51 -6.29 10.19
N GLU A 121 -1.04 -7.49 10.39
CA GLU A 121 -1.16 -8.14 11.70
C GLU A 121 -0.30 -9.41 11.73
N GLY A 122 0.33 -9.67 12.87
CA GLY A 122 1.05 -10.91 13.10
C GLY A 122 0.11 -12.11 13.31
N GLN A 123 0.71 -13.28 13.56
CA GLN A 123 -0.01 -14.54 13.82
C GLN A 123 -1.02 -14.46 14.98
N ASN A 124 -0.77 -13.58 15.94
CA ASN A 124 -1.58 -13.34 17.14
C ASN A 124 -2.58 -12.17 16.97
N TYR A 125 -2.81 -11.70 15.73
CA TYR A 125 -3.66 -10.55 15.41
C TYR A 125 -3.19 -9.22 16.01
N LEU A 126 -1.99 -9.16 16.60
CA LEU A 126 -1.41 -7.88 16.99
C LEU A 126 -0.94 -7.17 15.72
N THR A 127 -1.35 -5.92 15.57
CA THR A 127 -0.88 -5.06 14.49
C THR A 127 0.63 -4.85 14.61
N VAL A 128 1.34 -5.13 13.52
CA VAL A 128 2.79 -4.89 13.38
C VAL A 128 3.09 -3.74 12.43
N GLY A 129 2.10 -3.32 11.64
CA GLY A 129 2.16 -2.13 10.81
C GLY A 129 0.83 -1.80 10.15
N TYR A 130 0.84 -0.75 9.36
CA TYR A 130 -0.31 -0.25 8.62
C TYR A 130 0.05 -0.03 7.16
N PHE A 131 -0.96 -0.06 6.30
CA PHE A 131 -0.84 0.43 4.94
C PHE A 131 -2.00 1.38 4.62
N ASN A 132 -1.71 2.45 3.89
CA ASN A 132 -2.71 3.43 3.46
C ASN A 132 -2.59 3.66 1.96
N GLY A 133 -3.71 3.51 1.24
CA GLY A 133 -3.79 3.62 -0.21
C GLY A 133 -4.78 2.62 -0.78
N ASN A 134 -5.09 2.77 -2.07
CA ASN A 134 -5.98 1.85 -2.77
C ASN A 134 -5.19 0.67 -3.34
N THR A 135 -5.39 -0.53 -2.80
CA THR A 135 -4.81 -1.78 -3.32
C THR A 135 -5.57 -2.32 -4.53
N GLY A 136 -6.69 -1.70 -4.93
CA GLY A 136 -7.58 -2.23 -5.96
C GLY A 136 -8.27 -3.53 -5.55
N GLY A 137 -8.33 -3.83 -4.25
CA GLY A 137 -8.80 -5.10 -3.71
C GLY A 137 -7.75 -6.21 -3.74
N ASN A 138 -6.50 -5.89 -4.06
CA ASN A 138 -5.39 -6.83 -4.21
C ASN A 138 -4.39 -6.69 -3.06
N ASP A 139 -4.78 -7.09 -1.86
CA ASP A 139 -3.93 -6.99 -0.67
C ASP A 139 -2.70 -7.92 -0.72
N TRP A 140 -2.64 -8.83 -1.71
CA TRP A 140 -1.44 -9.61 -2.00
C TRP A 140 -0.24 -8.73 -2.36
N VAL A 141 -0.45 -7.51 -2.89
CA VAL A 141 0.63 -6.56 -3.18
C VAL A 141 1.33 -6.13 -1.88
N ILE A 142 0.56 -5.92 -0.81
CA ILE A 142 1.11 -5.62 0.51
C ILE A 142 1.81 -6.86 1.08
N ALA A 143 1.23 -8.05 0.88
CA ALA A 143 1.88 -9.30 1.27
C ALA A 143 3.24 -9.49 0.56
N ALA A 144 3.32 -9.20 -0.73
CA ALA A 144 4.56 -9.22 -1.50
C ALA A 144 5.58 -8.21 -0.97
N PHE A 145 5.14 -6.97 -0.69
CA PHE A 145 5.99 -5.96 -0.06
C PHE A 145 6.59 -6.46 1.27
N CYS A 146 5.74 -7.02 2.14
CA CYS A 146 6.18 -7.58 3.41
C CYS A 146 7.13 -8.77 3.28
N LEU A 147 6.99 -9.58 2.22
CA LEU A 147 7.74 -10.82 2.04
C LEU A 147 9.11 -10.61 1.38
N TYR A 148 9.15 -9.81 0.31
CA TYR A 148 10.32 -9.70 -0.57
C TYR A 148 11.18 -8.47 -0.26
N TYR A 149 10.60 -7.38 0.25
CA TYR A 149 11.30 -6.11 0.41
C TYR A 149 11.54 -5.69 1.85
N THR A 150 10.90 -6.36 2.82
CA THR A 150 10.97 -5.95 4.24
C THR A 150 11.04 -7.16 5.17
N ASP A 151 11.23 -6.92 6.46
CA ASP A 151 11.21 -7.95 7.51
C ASP A 151 10.06 -7.79 8.50
N MET A 152 8.90 -7.31 8.05
CA MET A 152 7.75 -7.03 8.93
C MET A 152 7.24 -8.26 9.70
N PHE A 153 7.51 -9.47 9.20
CA PHE A 153 7.21 -10.72 9.88
C PHE A 153 8.48 -11.36 10.45
N HIS A 154 9.17 -10.70 11.40
CA HIS A 154 10.42 -11.13 12.08
C HIS A 154 10.51 -12.61 12.55
N HIS A 155 9.42 -13.39 12.50
CA HIS A 155 9.39 -14.82 12.81
C HIS A 155 9.31 -15.76 11.60
N SER A 156 9.18 -15.24 10.37
CA SER A 156 9.27 -16.04 9.16
C SER A 156 10.74 -16.26 8.83
N LYS A 157 11.29 -17.43 9.17
CA LYS A 157 12.52 -17.94 8.54
C LYS A 157 12.23 -18.23 7.06
N ILE A 158 11.95 -17.20 6.29
CA ILE A 158 12.00 -17.27 4.84
C ILE A 158 13.44 -16.90 4.53
N GLN A 159 14.16 -17.82 3.89
CA GLN A 159 15.55 -17.58 3.50
C GLN A 159 15.56 -16.42 2.51
N LYS A 160 15.84 -15.22 3.01
CA LYS A 160 16.07 -14.05 2.18
C LYS A 160 17.50 -14.17 1.66
N GLU A 161 17.67 -14.49 0.38
CA GLU A 161 18.96 -14.21 -0.24
C GLU A 161 19.16 -12.68 -0.24
N PRO A 162 20.35 -12.18 0.11
CA PRO A 162 20.61 -10.75 0.09
C PRO A 162 20.43 -10.23 -1.33
N LEU A 163 19.59 -9.21 -1.49
CA LEU A 163 19.55 -8.40 -2.71
C LEU A 163 20.98 -7.85 -2.93
N LYS A 164 21.65 -8.33 -3.96
CA LYS A 164 23.00 -7.90 -4.36
C LYS A 164 22.95 -6.66 -5.23
#